data_AF-A0A4U0X708-F1
#
_entry.id   AF-A0A4U0X708-F1
#
_cell.length_a   1.000
_cell.length_b   1.000
_cell.length_c   1.000
_cell.angle_alpha   90.00
_cell.angle_beta   90.00
_cell.angle_gamma   90.00
#
_symmetry.space_group_name_H-M   'P 1'
#
loop_
_entity.id
_entity.type
_entity.pdbx_description
1 polymer ?
#
loop_
_entity_poly.entity_id
_entity_poly.type
_entity_poly.pdbx_seq_one_letter_code
_entity_poly.pdbx_strand_id
1 'polypeptide(L)'
;MAQKAHKRYGEIMRDVEELINDHIAHQTAGTHDRSKLKLLVPSISVFYTPLLLHEAFRYQDVRRHISFRRFVPPSFNDIRLVLNTAQVMSLVKDGPLELVTFDGDVTLYDDGESLTAENPVIPFIIRLMLSGTKIGIVTAAGYTDAARYYGRLHGLLDAIHASDMPRRYKKNLVPDMLSYVPRQAWQLEEMRAWRDEDVVELLDVAERALRDCISNMKLRAEILRKERAVGLIPKTAGYKFAREELEETVLVTQKILEMSAVGKRLPFCGNDVFVDIGDKSWGVLACQRFFGGIEGGKTLHVGDQFLSAGANDFKARLACTTA
;
A
#
# COMPACT_ATOMS: atom_id res chain seq x y z
N MET A 1 -21.09 -8.11 -33.40
CA MET A 1 -19.73 -7.58 -33.14
C MET A 1 -19.39 -7.62 -31.66
N ALA A 2 -20.22 -7.03 -30.78
CA ALA A 2 -20.00 -7.04 -29.32
C ALA A 2 -19.86 -8.44 -28.70
N GLN A 3 -20.76 -9.38 -29.01
CA GLN A 3 -20.66 -10.77 -28.50
C GLN A 3 -19.33 -11.46 -28.89
N LYS A 4 -18.80 -11.15 -30.09
CA LYS A 4 -17.51 -11.66 -30.56
C LYS A 4 -16.36 -11.03 -29.78
N ALA A 5 -16.42 -9.73 -29.49
CA ALA A 5 -15.44 -9.04 -28.66
C ALA A 5 -15.47 -9.56 -27.22
N HIS A 6 -16.66 -9.71 -26.62
CA HIS A 6 -16.84 -10.31 -25.29
C HIS A 6 -16.16 -11.68 -25.19
N LYS A 7 -16.46 -12.57 -26.14
CA LYS A 7 -15.86 -13.92 -26.18
C LYS A 7 -14.34 -13.85 -26.25
N ARG A 8 -13.78 -13.04 -27.15
CA ARG A 8 -12.33 -12.91 -27.35
C ARG A 8 -11.61 -12.31 -26.13
N TYR A 9 -12.17 -11.26 -25.53
CA TYR A 9 -11.59 -10.68 -24.32
C TYR A 9 -11.66 -11.66 -23.15
N GLY A 10 -12.75 -12.43 -23.02
CA GLY A 10 -12.84 -13.51 -22.05
C GLY A 10 -11.77 -14.60 -22.26
N GLU A 11 -11.57 -15.04 -23.51
CA GLU A 11 -10.52 -16.01 -23.86
C GLU A 11 -9.12 -15.50 -23.46
N ILE A 12 -8.78 -14.26 -23.81
CA ILE A 12 -7.49 -13.65 -23.42
C ILE A 12 -7.34 -13.62 -21.90
N MET A 13 -8.39 -13.24 -21.16
CA MET A 13 -8.34 -13.19 -19.69
C MET A 13 -8.12 -14.58 -19.08
N ARG A 14 -8.68 -15.63 -19.69
CA ARG A 14 -8.43 -17.01 -19.29
C ARG A 14 -6.98 -17.43 -19.55
N ASP A 15 -6.45 -17.11 -20.73
CA ASP A 15 -5.06 -17.44 -21.06
C ASP A 15 -4.07 -16.78 -20.10
N VAL A 16 -4.34 -15.53 -19.69
CA VAL A 16 -3.54 -14.82 -18.69
C VAL A 16 -3.72 -15.42 -17.30
N GLU A 17 -4.93 -15.80 -16.92
CA GLU A 17 -5.23 -16.51 -15.66
C GLU A 17 -4.45 -17.84 -15.57
N GLU A 18 -4.36 -18.60 -16.66
CA GLU A 18 -3.55 -19.82 -16.72
C GLU A 18 -2.04 -19.54 -16.53
N LEU A 19 -1.52 -18.46 -17.12
CA LEU A 19 -0.12 -18.04 -16.91
C LEU A 19 0.16 -17.64 -15.45
N ILE A 20 -0.82 -17.04 -14.77
CA ILE A 20 -0.71 -16.68 -13.35
C ILE A 20 -0.73 -17.95 -12.50
N ASN A 21 -1.64 -18.89 -12.78
CA ASN A 21 -1.72 -20.17 -12.06
C ASN A 21 -0.44 -21.01 -12.23
N ASP A 22 0.15 -21.03 -13.44
CA ASP A 22 1.47 -21.62 -13.69
C ASP A 22 2.57 -20.96 -12.84
N HIS A 23 2.58 -19.62 -12.78
CA HIS A 23 3.53 -18.89 -11.94
C HIS A 23 3.36 -19.25 -10.45
N ILE A 24 2.13 -19.32 -9.93
CA ILE A 24 1.84 -19.73 -8.54
C ILE A 24 2.35 -21.15 -8.27
N ALA A 25 2.19 -22.08 -9.22
CA ALA A 25 2.71 -23.44 -9.08
C ALA A 25 4.25 -23.43 -8.98
N HIS A 26 4.92 -22.65 -9.83
CA HIS A 26 6.37 -22.47 -9.75
C HIS A 26 6.83 -21.78 -8.46
N GLN A 27 6.07 -20.80 -7.94
CA GLN A 27 6.33 -20.17 -6.65
C GLN A 27 6.29 -21.17 -5.51
N THR A 28 5.23 -21.99 -5.45
CA THR A 28 5.07 -23.04 -4.44
C THR A 28 6.22 -24.05 -4.48
N ALA A 29 6.72 -24.34 -5.69
CA ALA A 29 7.87 -25.23 -5.90
C ALA A 29 9.24 -24.55 -5.67
N GLY A 30 9.29 -23.27 -5.30
CA GLY A 30 10.55 -22.53 -5.14
C GLY A 30 11.31 -22.26 -6.45
N THR A 31 10.63 -22.33 -7.60
CA THR A 31 11.21 -22.19 -8.95
C THR A 31 10.55 -21.07 -9.78
N HIS A 32 9.98 -20.05 -9.12
CA HIS A 32 9.26 -18.94 -9.75
C HIS A 32 10.05 -18.19 -10.85
N ASP A 33 11.38 -18.13 -10.74
CA ASP A 33 12.26 -17.55 -11.77
C ASP A 33 12.20 -18.27 -13.12
N ARG A 34 11.67 -19.50 -13.15
CA ARG A 34 11.55 -20.32 -14.36
C ARG A 34 10.18 -20.25 -15.02
N SER A 35 9.20 -19.58 -14.40
CA SER A 35 7.85 -19.53 -14.97
C SER A 35 7.80 -18.65 -16.22
N LYS A 36 6.89 -18.99 -17.14
CA LYS A 36 6.72 -18.21 -18.37
C LYS A 36 6.30 -16.76 -18.09
N LEU A 37 5.45 -16.55 -17.08
CA LEU A 37 5.03 -15.21 -16.68
C LEU A 37 6.21 -14.34 -16.20
N LYS A 38 7.16 -14.92 -15.46
CA LYS A 38 8.35 -14.20 -15.00
C LYS A 38 9.26 -13.79 -16.15
N LEU A 39 9.38 -14.63 -17.17
CA LEU A 39 10.10 -14.28 -18.40
C LEU A 39 9.46 -13.11 -19.15
N LEU A 40 8.13 -13.11 -19.27
CA LEU A 40 7.38 -12.07 -19.98
C LEU A 40 7.30 -10.75 -19.19
N VAL A 41 7.21 -10.83 -17.87
CA VAL A 41 7.10 -9.68 -16.97
C VAL A 41 8.16 -9.83 -15.86
N PRO A 42 9.42 -9.42 -16.09
CA PRO A 42 10.51 -9.60 -15.12
C PRO A 42 10.26 -8.94 -13.76
N SER A 43 9.44 -7.89 -13.73
CA SER A 43 9.02 -7.18 -12.50
C SER A 43 7.86 -7.83 -11.75
N ILE A 44 7.33 -8.97 -12.24
CA ILE A 44 6.26 -9.69 -11.56
C ILE A 44 6.77 -10.24 -10.22
N SER A 45 5.93 -10.09 -9.21
CA SER A 45 6.18 -10.48 -7.83
C SER A 45 5.34 -11.70 -7.45
N VAL A 46 5.23 -11.93 -6.15
CA VAL A 46 4.46 -13.02 -5.57
C VAL A 46 2.96 -12.84 -5.81
N PHE A 47 2.27 -13.91 -6.19
CA PHE A 47 0.82 -14.02 -6.06
C PHE A 47 0.47 -14.80 -4.80
N TYR A 48 -0.51 -14.29 -4.06
CA TYR A 48 -0.99 -14.88 -2.81
C TYR A 48 -2.27 -15.70 -2.98
N THR A 49 -2.97 -15.49 -4.09
CA THR A 49 -4.18 -16.21 -4.49
C THR A 49 -4.13 -16.40 -6.01
N PRO A 50 -4.89 -17.36 -6.57
CA PRO A 50 -5.28 -17.31 -7.97
C PRO A 50 -5.95 -15.97 -8.30
N LEU A 51 -6.07 -15.66 -9.60
CA LEU A 51 -6.86 -14.52 -10.08
C LEU A 51 -7.89 -15.00 -11.09
N LEU A 52 -9.17 -14.99 -10.70
CA LEU A 52 -10.31 -15.40 -11.54
C LEU A 52 -10.63 -14.36 -12.64
N LEU A 53 -9.65 -14.03 -13.50
CA LEU A 53 -9.72 -12.97 -14.50
C LEU A 53 -10.83 -13.19 -15.52
N HIS A 54 -11.06 -14.42 -15.95
CA HIS A 54 -12.14 -14.71 -16.90
C HIS A 54 -13.51 -14.37 -16.32
N GLU A 55 -13.77 -14.76 -15.07
CA GLU A 55 -15.02 -14.46 -14.37
C GLU A 55 -15.14 -12.98 -14.04
N ALA A 56 -14.05 -12.37 -13.56
CA ALA A 56 -13.97 -10.95 -13.23
C ALA A 56 -14.21 -10.06 -14.45
N PHE A 57 -13.66 -10.42 -15.61
CA PHE A 57 -13.94 -9.72 -16.87
C PHE A 57 -15.41 -9.79 -17.22
N ARG A 58 -16.03 -10.98 -17.17
CA ARG A 58 -17.47 -11.13 -17.47
C ARG A 58 -18.31 -10.26 -16.53
N TYR A 59 -17.97 -10.23 -15.24
CA TYR A 59 -18.65 -9.40 -14.25
C TYR A 59 -18.51 -7.90 -14.57
N GLN A 60 -17.32 -7.42 -14.88
CA GLN A 60 -17.10 -6.00 -15.22
C GLN A 60 -17.73 -5.63 -16.56
N ASP A 61 -17.69 -6.51 -17.55
CA ASP A 61 -18.24 -6.26 -18.88
C ASP A 61 -19.76 -6.12 -18.86
N VAL A 62 -20.47 -6.87 -18.01
CA VAL A 62 -21.91 -6.70 -17.80
C VAL A 62 -22.25 -5.30 -17.26
N ARG A 63 -21.39 -4.73 -16.40
CA ARG A 63 -21.64 -3.44 -15.73
C ARG A 63 -21.16 -2.25 -16.55
N ARG A 64 -20.08 -2.42 -17.32
CA ARG A 64 -19.35 -1.33 -17.99
C ARG A 64 -19.38 -1.41 -19.51
N HIS A 65 -19.97 -2.48 -20.04
CA HIS A 65 -20.16 -2.70 -21.46
C HIS A 65 -18.86 -2.53 -22.27
N ILE A 66 -17.74 -3.01 -21.73
CA ILE A 66 -16.39 -2.86 -22.31
C ILE A 66 -16.37 -3.39 -23.75
N SER A 67 -16.92 -4.59 -23.97
CA SER A 67 -16.99 -5.27 -25.26
C SER A 67 -17.97 -4.67 -26.26
N PHE A 68 -18.88 -3.79 -25.80
CA PHE A 68 -19.90 -3.15 -26.65
C PHE A 68 -19.41 -1.82 -27.25
N ARG A 69 -18.28 -1.29 -26.76
CA ARG A 69 -17.70 -0.05 -27.29
C ARG A 69 -17.23 -0.28 -28.72
N ARG A 70 -17.57 0.66 -29.61
CA ARG A 70 -17.23 0.56 -31.05
C ARG A 70 -15.94 1.28 -31.43
N PHE A 71 -15.60 2.34 -30.71
CA PHE A 71 -14.49 3.25 -31.07
C PHE A 71 -13.42 3.36 -29.98
N VAL A 72 -13.69 2.84 -28.79
CA VAL A 72 -12.79 2.94 -27.63
C VAL A 72 -12.49 1.53 -27.13
N PRO A 73 -11.23 1.06 -27.20
CA PRO A 73 -10.85 -0.24 -26.66
C PRO A 73 -10.89 -0.27 -25.13
N PRO A 74 -10.71 -1.44 -24.49
CA PRO A 74 -10.48 -1.52 -23.05
C PRO A 74 -9.31 -0.60 -22.64
N SER A 75 -9.55 0.25 -21.65
CA SER A 75 -8.55 1.17 -21.10
C SER A 75 -7.73 0.53 -19.98
N PHE A 76 -6.64 1.18 -19.57
CA PHE A 76 -5.90 0.80 -18.36
C PHE A 76 -6.82 0.65 -17.15
N ASN A 77 -7.75 1.58 -16.95
CA ASN A 77 -8.70 1.54 -15.84
C ASN A 77 -9.68 0.36 -15.94
N ASP A 78 -10.09 -0.03 -17.14
CA ASP A 78 -10.93 -1.22 -17.30
C ASP A 78 -10.18 -2.48 -16.86
N ILE A 79 -8.90 -2.63 -17.26
CA ILE A 79 -8.06 -3.76 -16.84
C ILE A 79 -7.80 -3.75 -15.33
N ARG A 80 -7.49 -2.58 -14.75
CA ARG A 80 -7.32 -2.41 -13.30
C ARG A 80 -8.57 -2.88 -12.54
N LEU A 81 -9.76 -2.50 -12.99
CA LEU A 81 -11.01 -2.92 -12.34
C LEU A 81 -11.29 -4.42 -12.48
N VAL A 82 -10.91 -5.03 -13.61
CA VAL A 82 -10.97 -6.49 -13.77
C VAL A 82 -10.02 -7.18 -12.80
N LEU A 83 -8.78 -6.71 -12.67
CA LEU A 83 -7.80 -7.25 -11.72
C LEU A 83 -8.28 -7.12 -10.26
N ASN A 84 -8.75 -5.93 -9.85
CA ASN A 84 -9.30 -5.70 -8.51
C ASN A 84 -10.49 -6.65 -8.23
N THR A 85 -11.35 -6.86 -9.22
CA THR A 85 -12.48 -7.78 -9.10
C THR A 85 -12.02 -9.22 -8.96
N ALA A 86 -11.05 -9.66 -9.78
CA ALA A 86 -10.48 -11.01 -9.71
C ALA A 86 -9.84 -11.26 -8.34
N GLN A 87 -9.13 -10.28 -7.81
CA GLN A 87 -8.48 -10.36 -6.50
C GLN A 87 -9.52 -10.54 -5.38
N VAL A 88 -10.57 -9.70 -5.36
CA VAL A 88 -11.66 -9.81 -4.37
C VAL A 88 -12.42 -11.12 -4.51
N MET A 89 -12.73 -11.55 -5.73
CA MET A 89 -13.40 -12.84 -5.98
C MET A 89 -12.58 -14.02 -5.44
N SER A 90 -11.26 -13.99 -5.63
CA SER A 90 -10.37 -15.07 -5.19
C SER A 90 -10.25 -15.10 -3.67
N LEU A 91 -10.06 -13.95 -3.03
CA LEU A 91 -10.05 -13.82 -1.57
C LEU A 91 -11.31 -14.39 -0.92
N VAL A 92 -12.49 -14.06 -1.47
CA VAL A 92 -13.77 -14.53 -0.92
C VAL A 92 -13.99 -16.03 -1.17
N LYS A 93 -13.47 -16.57 -2.27
CA LYS A 93 -13.62 -17.99 -2.61
C LYS A 93 -12.75 -18.90 -1.76
N ASP A 94 -11.53 -18.47 -1.44
CA ASP A 94 -10.53 -19.30 -0.75
C ASP A 94 -10.63 -19.24 0.80
N GLY A 95 -11.52 -18.42 1.35
CA GLY A 95 -11.77 -18.38 2.78
C GLY A 95 -12.21 -16.99 3.27
N PRO A 96 -12.41 -16.80 4.59
CA PRO A 96 -12.74 -15.49 5.09
C PRO A 96 -11.53 -14.55 4.91
N LEU A 97 -11.80 -13.33 4.47
CA LEU A 97 -10.84 -12.23 4.54
C LEU A 97 -10.57 -11.89 6.01
N GLU A 98 -9.36 -12.18 6.49
CA GLU A 98 -9.01 -12.06 7.90
C GLU A 98 -8.45 -10.69 8.26
N LEU A 99 -7.74 -10.03 7.34
CA LEU A 99 -7.18 -8.69 7.53
C LEU A 99 -7.41 -7.81 6.31
N VAL A 100 -7.86 -6.58 6.53
CA VAL A 100 -7.80 -5.50 5.55
C VAL A 100 -6.89 -4.41 6.09
N THR A 101 -5.91 -4.02 5.31
CA THR A 101 -5.10 -2.83 5.60
C THR A 101 -5.47 -1.74 4.63
N PHE A 102 -5.53 -0.51 5.12
CA PHE A 102 -5.75 0.66 4.30
C PHE A 102 -4.50 1.52 4.33
N ASP A 103 -4.11 2.04 3.18
CA ASP A 103 -3.33 3.26 3.16
C ASP A 103 -4.14 4.41 3.77
N GLY A 104 -3.51 5.22 4.61
CA GLY A 104 -4.16 6.37 5.22
C GLY A 104 -4.32 7.49 4.22
N ASP A 105 -3.19 8.14 3.92
CA ASP A 105 -3.13 9.30 3.03
C ASP A 105 -3.53 8.91 1.61
N VAL A 106 -4.28 9.75 0.92
CA VAL A 106 -4.69 9.60 -0.49
C VAL A 106 -5.61 8.40 -0.78
N THR A 107 -5.94 7.59 0.25
CA THR A 107 -6.88 6.46 0.12
C THR A 107 -8.08 6.61 1.06
N LEU A 108 -7.86 6.81 2.37
CA LEU A 108 -8.96 7.04 3.31
C LEU A 108 -9.37 8.52 3.39
N TYR A 109 -8.41 9.42 3.22
CA TYR A 109 -8.59 10.87 3.25
C TYR A 109 -7.54 11.53 2.35
N ASP A 110 -7.86 12.70 1.81
CA ASP A 110 -6.92 13.47 0.99
C ASP A 110 -5.66 13.85 1.79
N ASP A 111 -4.55 14.10 1.10
CA ASP A 111 -3.31 14.50 1.76
C ASP A 111 -3.53 15.77 2.61
N GLY A 112 -3.00 15.76 3.84
CA GLY A 112 -3.23 16.83 4.80
C GLY A 112 -4.61 16.84 5.50
N GLU A 113 -5.59 16.05 5.04
CA GLU A 113 -6.95 16.03 5.60
C GLU A 113 -7.16 14.95 6.67
N SER A 114 -8.41 14.77 7.10
CA SER A 114 -8.82 13.78 8.11
C SER A 114 -10.04 12.99 7.66
N LEU A 115 -10.17 11.76 8.15
CA LEU A 115 -11.34 10.92 7.96
C LEU A 115 -12.51 11.43 8.81
N THR A 116 -13.42 12.19 8.22
CA THR A 116 -14.60 12.73 8.92
C THR A 116 -15.76 11.73 9.00
N ALA A 117 -16.73 12.00 9.87
CA ALA A 117 -17.84 11.10 10.16
C ALA A 117 -18.75 10.80 8.94
N GLU A 118 -18.78 11.72 7.97
CA GLU A 118 -19.61 11.62 6.76
C GLU A 118 -18.97 10.74 5.68
N ASN A 119 -17.71 10.31 5.87
CA ASN A 119 -17.01 9.55 4.86
C ASN A 119 -17.72 8.19 4.61
N PRO A 120 -18.12 7.90 3.36
CA PRO A 120 -18.92 6.73 3.04
C PRO A 120 -18.18 5.40 3.25
N VAL A 121 -16.86 5.41 3.46
CA VAL A 121 -16.08 4.20 3.74
C VAL A 121 -16.36 3.64 5.14
N ILE A 122 -16.70 4.50 6.11
CA ILE A 122 -16.81 4.14 7.54
C ILE A 122 -17.84 3.00 7.77
N PRO A 123 -19.07 3.05 7.22
CA PRO A 123 -20.02 1.94 7.37
C PRO A 123 -19.51 0.61 6.82
N PHE A 124 -18.70 0.62 5.76
CA PHE A 124 -18.12 -0.60 5.18
C PHE A 124 -17.02 -1.17 6.07
N ILE A 125 -16.16 -0.32 6.64
CA ILE A 125 -15.14 -0.75 7.62
C ILE A 125 -15.80 -1.37 8.84
N ILE A 126 -16.84 -0.74 9.39
CA ILE A 126 -17.61 -1.27 10.52
C ILE A 126 -18.21 -2.64 10.18
N ARG A 127 -18.75 -2.81 8.97
CA ARG A 127 -19.30 -4.10 8.52
C ARG A 127 -18.23 -5.19 8.44
N LEU A 128 -17.03 -4.87 7.94
CA LEU A 128 -15.88 -5.80 7.93
C LEU A 128 -15.47 -6.19 9.36
N MET A 129 -15.43 -5.23 10.28
CA MET A 129 -15.13 -5.51 11.68
C MET A 129 -16.17 -6.45 12.29
N LEU A 130 -17.47 -6.25 12.01
CA LEU A 130 -18.55 -7.10 12.49
C LEU A 130 -18.50 -8.53 11.92
N SER A 131 -17.94 -8.72 10.72
CA SER A 131 -17.68 -10.06 10.15
C SER A 131 -16.44 -10.74 10.72
N GLY A 132 -15.72 -10.09 11.64
CA GLY A 132 -14.52 -10.64 12.27
C GLY A 132 -13.20 -10.24 11.61
N THR A 133 -13.24 -9.50 10.49
CA THR A 133 -12.07 -9.02 9.77
C THR A 133 -11.34 -7.97 10.60
N LYS A 134 -10.02 -8.12 10.70
CA LYS A 134 -9.10 -7.16 11.32
C LYS A 134 -8.86 -5.99 10.37
N ILE A 135 -8.66 -4.81 10.91
CA ILE A 135 -8.42 -3.58 10.16
C ILE A 135 -7.08 -2.99 10.59
N GLY A 136 -6.18 -2.77 9.64
CA GLY A 136 -4.96 -1.99 9.82
C GLY A 136 -5.03 -0.69 9.02
N ILE A 137 -4.41 0.37 9.52
CA ILE A 137 -4.21 1.61 8.77
C ILE A 137 -2.71 1.89 8.76
N VAL A 138 -2.12 1.96 7.57
CA VAL A 138 -0.70 2.22 7.34
C VAL A 138 -0.59 3.60 6.73
N THR A 139 0.23 4.49 7.31
CA THR A 139 0.38 5.89 6.84
C THR A 139 1.86 6.28 6.90
N ALA A 140 2.25 7.17 5.99
CA ALA A 140 3.59 7.78 6.01
C ALA A 140 3.72 8.84 7.13
N ALA A 141 2.60 9.30 7.71
CA ALA A 141 2.63 10.21 8.84
C ALA A 141 3.27 9.54 10.06
N GLY A 142 4.53 9.89 10.36
CA GLY A 142 5.23 9.48 11.57
C GLY A 142 5.09 10.50 12.70
N TYR A 143 3.98 10.44 13.45
CA TYR A 143 3.79 11.19 14.69
C TYR A 143 4.22 10.34 15.90
N THR A 144 4.74 10.97 16.94
CA THR A 144 5.04 10.31 18.21
C THR A 144 3.85 10.32 19.18
N ASP A 145 2.82 11.11 18.87
CA ASP A 145 1.66 11.36 19.72
C ASP A 145 0.38 10.76 19.14
N ALA A 146 -0.28 9.91 19.92
CA ALA A 146 -1.54 9.26 19.57
C ALA A 146 -2.67 10.28 19.29
N ALA A 147 -2.66 11.45 19.93
CA ALA A 147 -3.68 12.47 19.73
C ALA A 147 -3.70 13.02 18.28
N ARG A 148 -2.53 13.08 17.62
CA ARG A 148 -2.45 13.50 16.21
C ARG A 148 -3.05 12.47 15.27
N TYR A 149 -2.81 11.20 15.52
CA TYR A 149 -3.47 10.12 14.78
C TYR A 149 -4.98 10.09 15.03
N TYR A 150 -5.42 10.40 16.26
CA TYR A 150 -6.85 10.55 16.54
C TYR A 150 -7.45 11.67 15.70
N GLY A 151 -6.80 12.84 15.64
CA GLY A 151 -7.25 13.94 14.78
C GLY A 151 -7.47 13.52 13.32
N ARG A 152 -6.57 12.71 12.75
CA ARG A 152 -6.68 12.18 11.38
C ARG A 152 -7.79 11.15 11.19
N LEU A 153 -8.17 10.42 12.24
CA LEU A 153 -9.06 9.26 12.16
C LEU A 153 -10.35 9.40 12.98
N HIS A 154 -10.63 10.59 13.51
CA HIS A 154 -11.69 10.83 14.49
C HIS A 154 -13.05 10.33 14.01
N GLY A 155 -13.42 10.56 12.73
CA GLY A 155 -14.70 10.11 12.20
C GLY A 155 -14.91 8.60 12.30
N LEU A 156 -13.88 7.80 12.00
CA LEU A 156 -13.94 6.34 12.15
C LEU A 156 -13.93 5.90 13.61
N LEU A 157 -13.04 6.50 14.42
CA LEU A 157 -12.86 6.11 15.82
C LEU A 157 -14.12 6.44 16.65
N ASP A 158 -14.71 7.61 16.43
CA ASP A 158 -15.93 8.04 17.10
C ASP A 158 -17.13 7.18 16.65
N ALA A 159 -17.21 6.84 15.35
CA ALA A 159 -18.25 5.94 14.85
C ALA A 159 -18.14 4.53 15.47
N ILE A 160 -16.92 3.98 15.61
CA ILE A 160 -16.70 2.70 16.30
C ILE A 160 -17.07 2.83 17.78
N HIS A 161 -16.67 3.91 18.44
CA HIS A 161 -16.96 4.14 19.85
C HIS A 161 -18.47 4.22 20.11
N ALA A 162 -19.19 5.02 19.33
CA ALA A 162 -20.64 5.22 19.43
C ALA A 162 -21.47 4.01 18.99
N SER A 163 -20.91 3.09 18.20
CA SER A 163 -21.64 1.90 17.74
C SER A 163 -21.93 0.90 18.87
N ASP A 164 -23.05 0.17 18.72
CA ASP A 164 -23.44 -0.97 19.55
C ASP A 164 -22.59 -2.25 19.27
N MET A 165 -21.49 -2.11 18.54
CA MET A 165 -20.60 -3.22 18.20
C MET A 165 -20.08 -3.91 19.48
N PRO A 166 -20.19 -5.24 19.59
CA PRO A 166 -19.60 -5.97 20.71
C PRO A 166 -18.10 -5.69 20.87
N ARG A 167 -17.62 -5.53 22.11
CA ARG A 167 -16.22 -5.20 22.43
C ARG A 167 -15.20 -6.08 21.70
N ARG A 168 -15.51 -7.36 21.49
CA ARG A 168 -14.64 -8.30 20.75
C ARG A 168 -14.32 -7.84 19.32
N TYR A 169 -15.24 -7.17 18.64
CA TYR A 169 -15.05 -6.65 17.29
C TYR A 169 -14.42 -5.26 17.29
N LYS A 170 -14.64 -4.43 18.32
CA LYS A 170 -13.93 -3.13 18.45
C LYS A 170 -12.40 -3.34 18.49
N LYS A 171 -11.95 -4.45 19.10
CA LYS A 171 -10.53 -4.90 19.09
C LYS A 171 -9.99 -5.30 17.71
N ASN A 172 -10.81 -5.32 16.66
CA ASN A 172 -10.35 -5.61 15.30
C ASN A 172 -9.60 -4.45 14.65
N LEU A 173 -9.68 -3.23 15.19
CA LEU A 173 -8.86 -2.08 14.76
C LEU A 173 -7.86 -1.71 15.86
N VAL A 174 -8.35 -1.24 17.00
CA VAL A 174 -7.54 -0.96 18.20
C VAL A 174 -8.41 -1.20 19.45
N PRO A 175 -7.90 -1.85 20.52
CA PRO A 175 -8.61 -1.95 21.79
C PRO A 175 -8.73 -0.56 22.47
N ASP A 176 -9.96 -0.06 22.64
CA ASP A 176 -10.33 1.09 23.46
C ASP A 176 -9.53 2.39 23.18
N MET A 177 -9.78 3.01 22.01
CA MET A 177 -9.08 4.21 21.48
C MET A 177 -7.64 3.95 21.05
N LEU A 178 -7.02 4.92 20.37
CA LEU A 178 -5.62 4.79 19.94
C LEU A 178 -4.70 4.76 21.15
N SER A 179 -4.07 3.60 21.36
CA SER A 179 -3.04 3.41 22.38
C SER A 179 -1.71 3.06 21.73
N TYR A 180 -0.62 3.59 22.29
CA TYR A 180 0.71 3.28 21.82
C TYR A 180 1.07 1.82 22.16
N VAL A 181 1.46 1.05 21.16
CA VAL A 181 1.95 -0.32 21.34
C VAL A 181 3.49 -0.33 21.22
N PRO A 182 4.21 -0.79 22.26
CA PRO A 182 5.67 -0.86 22.23
C PRO A 182 6.20 -1.65 21.04
N ARG A 183 7.30 -1.16 20.46
CA ARG A 183 7.90 -1.68 19.23
C ARG A 183 8.17 -3.19 19.24
N GLN A 184 8.59 -3.72 20.39
CA GLN A 184 8.92 -5.13 20.59
C GLN A 184 7.73 -6.07 20.35
N ALA A 185 6.49 -5.57 20.53
CA ALA A 185 5.27 -6.35 20.39
C ALA A 185 4.88 -6.63 18.93
N TRP A 186 5.29 -5.78 17.99
CA TRP A 186 4.88 -5.88 16.58
C TRP A 186 6.05 -5.98 15.58
N GLN A 187 7.27 -5.67 16.01
CA GLN A 187 8.46 -5.82 15.16
C GLN A 187 8.61 -7.23 14.60
N LEU A 188 8.94 -7.27 13.32
CA LEU A 188 9.41 -8.46 12.62
C LEU A 188 10.86 -8.77 12.98
N GLU A 189 11.32 -9.98 12.70
CA GLU A 189 12.69 -10.41 13.02
C GLU A 189 13.72 -9.63 12.20
N GLU A 190 13.42 -9.37 10.93
CA GLU A 190 14.23 -8.58 10.01
C GLU A 190 14.38 -7.14 10.49
N MET A 191 13.29 -6.55 11.01
CA MET A 191 13.32 -5.19 11.57
C MET A 191 14.23 -5.08 12.80
N ARG A 192 14.39 -6.17 13.57
CA ARG A 192 15.28 -6.23 14.74
C ARG A 192 16.73 -6.37 14.33
N ALA A 193 17.00 -6.91 13.15
CA ALA A 193 18.35 -7.03 12.60
C ALA A 193 18.90 -5.70 12.05
N TRP A 194 18.05 -4.68 11.86
CA TRP A 194 18.48 -3.35 11.41
C TRP A 194 19.29 -2.66 12.52
N ARG A 195 20.60 -2.56 12.32
CA ARG A 195 21.52 -1.94 13.27
C ARG A 195 21.27 -0.44 13.35
N ASP A 196 21.31 0.11 14.56
CA ASP A 196 21.11 1.55 14.77
C ASP A 196 22.18 2.39 14.04
N GLU A 197 23.40 1.86 13.91
CA GLU A 197 24.48 2.46 13.11
C GLU A 197 24.09 2.60 11.63
N ASP A 198 23.49 1.57 11.03
CA ASP A 198 23.02 1.62 9.64
C ASP A 198 21.86 2.61 9.49
N VAL A 199 20.96 2.67 10.49
CA VAL A 199 19.84 3.62 10.50
C VAL A 199 20.35 5.06 10.49
N VAL A 200 21.31 5.37 11.36
CA VAL A 200 21.93 6.70 11.42
C VAL A 200 22.68 6.99 10.12
N GLU A 201 23.49 6.07 9.61
CA GLU A 201 24.26 6.25 8.38
C GLU A 201 23.35 6.54 7.18
N LEU A 202 22.26 5.77 7.00
CA LEU A 202 21.31 5.96 5.90
C LEU A 202 20.68 7.35 5.96
N LEU A 203 20.15 7.72 7.12
CA LEU A 203 19.48 9.01 7.29
C LEU A 203 20.48 10.17 7.16
N ASP A 204 21.75 10.00 7.52
CA ASP A 204 22.79 11.01 7.29
C ASP A 204 23.14 11.17 5.82
N VAL A 205 23.17 10.08 5.05
CA VAL A 205 23.32 10.13 3.59
C VAL A 205 22.13 10.86 2.96
N ALA A 206 20.90 10.51 3.36
CA ALA A 206 19.67 11.15 2.89
C ALA A 206 19.66 12.65 3.22
N GLU A 207 20.00 13.01 4.46
CA GLU A 207 20.04 14.39 4.92
C GLU A 207 21.04 15.25 4.14
N ARG A 208 22.22 14.70 3.83
CA ARG A 208 23.20 15.39 2.96
C ARG A 208 22.64 15.61 1.55
N ALA A 209 22.05 14.58 0.95
CA ALA A 209 21.44 14.70 -0.38
C ALA A 209 20.34 15.77 -0.41
N LEU A 210 19.44 15.80 0.59
CA LEU A 210 18.40 16.82 0.71
C LEU A 210 18.99 18.22 0.88
N ARG A 211 20.04 18.39 1.69
CA ARG A 211 20.75 19.68 1.82
C ARG A 211 21.37 20.15 0.51
N ASP A 212 21.95 19.24 -0.26
CA ASP A 212 22.51 19.55 -1.57
C ASP A 212 21.41 20.03 -2.53
N CYS A 213 20.25 19.37 -2.55
CA CYS A 213 19.07 19.81 -3.31
C CYS A 213 18.59 21.21 -2.88
N ILE A 214 18.50 21.48 -1.57
CA ILE A 214 18.13 22.80 -1.04
C ILE A 214 19.09 23.88 -1.53
N SER A 215 20.40 23.60 -1.47
CA SER A 215 21.43 24.55 -1.90
C SER A 215 21.38 24.79 -3.42
N ASN A 216 21.33 23.72 -4.20
CA ASN A 216 21.43 23.78 -5.67
C ASN A 216 20.22 24.45 -6.31
N MET A 217 19.01 24.12 -5.84
CA MET A 217 17.76 24.72 -6.33
C MET A 217 17.33 25.96 -5.54
N LYS A 218 18.09 26.35 -4.50
CA LYS A 218 17.77 27.48 -3.60
C LYS A 218 16.38 27.37 -2.98
N LEU A 219 15.99 26.15 -2.60
CA LEU A 219 14.67 25.87 -2.05
C LEU A 219 14.45 26.62 -0.74
N ARG A 220 13.23 27.13 -0.54
CA ARG A 220 12.81 27.75 0.73
C ARG A 220 12.42 26.67 1.75
N ALA A 221 13.36 25.79 2.04
CA ALA A 221 13.11 24.60 2.82
C ALA A 221 14.10 24.42 3.98
N GLU A 222 13.67 23.71 5.00
CA GLU A 222 14.50 23.20 6.08
C GLU A 222 14.37 21.68 6.19
N ILE A 223 15.32 21.07 6.88
CA ILE A 223 15.35 19.63 7.11
C ILE A 223 14.66 19.30 8.42
N LEU A 224 13.79 18.31 8.40
CA LEU A 224 13.21 17.68 9.58
C LEU A 224 13.77 16.26 9.75
N ARG A 225 14.53 16.04 10.82
CA ARG A 225 15.08 14.72 11.20
C ARG A 225 14.25 14.09 12.31
N LYS A 226 13.86 12.84 12.12
CA LYS A 226 13.17 11.97 13.09
C LYS A 226 14.03 10.75 13.40
N GLU A 227 13.56 9.90 14.31
CA GLU A 227 14.27 8.65 14.70
C GLU A 227 14.55 7.74 13.49
N ARG A 228 13.59 7.62 12.55
CA ARG A 228 13.64 6.68 11.43
C ARG A 228 13.26 7.31 10.09
N ALA A 229 13.27 8.63 10.03
CA ALA A 229 12.93 9.37 8.83
C ALA A 229 13.69 10.69 8.78
N VAL A 230 13.94 11.18 7.58
CA VAL A 230 14.42 12.54 7.36
C VAL A 230 13.74 13.11 6.13
N GLY A 231 13.33 14.37 6.18
CA GLY A 231 12.66 14.98 5.04
C GLY A 231 12.84 16.48 4.98
N LEU A 232 12.34 17.04 3.90
CA LEU A 232 12.39 18.45 3.59
C LEU A 232 11.00 19.07 3.83
N ILE A 233 10.95 20.19 4.55
CA ILE A 233 9.70 20.92 4.83
C ILE A 233 9.83 22.41 4.44
N PRO A 234 8.72 23.09 4.10
CA PRO A 234 8.73 24.53 3.85
C PRO A 234 9.20 25.33 5.07
N LYS A 235 10.11 26.30 4.90
CA LYS A 235 10.51 27.23 5.97
C LYS A 235 9.38 28.14 6.45
N THR A 236 8.43 28.43 5.55
CA THR A 236 7.30 29.32 5.83
C THR A 236 6.01 28.52 5.72
N ALA A 237 5.17 28.61 6.75
CA ALA A 237 3.85 27.99 6.73
C ALA A 237 3.04 28.44 5.49
N GLY A 238 2.42 27.49 4.81
CA GLY A 238 1.63 27.74 3.60
C GLY A 238 2.43 27.85 2.30
N TYR A 239 3.77 27.85 2.34
CA TYR A 239 4.56 27.75 1.12
C TYR A 239 4.47 26.33 0.54
N LYS A 240 4.22 26.24 -0.76
CA LYS A 240 4.17 25.00 -1.52
C LYS A 240 5.30 24.99 -2.54
N PHE A 241 6.08 23.92 -2.54
CA PHE A 241 7.08 23.67 -3.58
C PHE A 241 6.38 23.41 -4.93
N ALA A 242 7.07 23.74 -6.02
CA ALA A 242 6.65 23.26 -7.32
C ALA A 242 6.82 21.74 -7.38
N ARG A 243 5.98 21.06 -8.16
CA ARG A 243 6.02 19.60 -8.29
C ARG A 243 7.39 19.14 -8.79
N GLU A 244 7.95 19.87 -9.74
CA GLU A 244 9.25 19.60 -10.35
C GLU A 244 10.40 19.70 -9.33
N GLU A 245 10.32 20.62 -8.37
CA GLU A 245 11.30 20.75 -7.28
C GLU A 245 11.26 19.53 -6.35
N LEU A 246 10.05 19.03 -6.05
CA LEU A 246 9.86 17.83 -5.24
C LEU A 246 10.33 16.57 -5.98
N GLU A 247 9.95 16.41 -7.26
CA GLU A 247 10.34 15.27 -8.08
C GLU A 247 11.87 15.19 -8.25
N GLU A 248 12.54 16.32 -8.56
CA GLU A 248 14.00 16.37 -8.64
C GLU A 248 14.65 15.97 -7.31
N THR A 249 14.15 16.51 -6.19
CA THR A 249 14.67 16.20 -4.85
C THR A 249 14.53 14.71 -4.52
N VAL A 250 13.36 14.12 -4.80
CA VAL A 250 13.10 12.70 -4.56
C VAL A 250 14.01 11.83 -5.43
N LEU A 251 14.11 12.11 -6.73
CA LEU A 251 14.90 11.32 -7.67
C LEU A 251 16.41 11.34 -7.32
N VAL A 252 16.95 12.53 -7.00
CA VAL A 252 18.36 12.67 -6.61
C VAL A 252 18.64 11.93 -5.31
N THR A 253 17.80 12.15 -4.29
CA THR A 253 17.97 11.53 -2.97
C THR A 253 17.85 10.01 -3.07
N GLN A 254 16.84 9.50 -3.78
CA GLN A 254 16.66 8.08 -4.02
C GLN A 254 17.88 7.48 -4.72
N LYS A 255 18.38 8.12 -5.78
CA LYS A 255 19.52 7.60 -6.54
C LYS A 255 20.80 7.51 -5.71
N ILE A 256 21.06 8.52 -4.88
CA ILE A 256 22.20 8.54 -3.96
C ILE A 256 22.09 7.40 -2.96
N LEU A 257 20.91 7.19 -2.36
CA LEU A 257 20.68 6.13 -1.38
C LEU A 257 20.83 4.75 -2.02
N GLU A 258 20.23 4.51 -3.18
CA GLU A 258 20.34 3.24 -3.93
C GLU A 258 21.79 2.88 -4.28
N MET A 259 22.63 3.88 -4.53
CA MET A 259 24.05 3.68 -4.83
C MET A 259 24.92 3.51 -3.58
N SER A 260 24.46 3.96 -2.41
CA SER A 260 25.20 3.86 -1.16
C SER A 260 25.31 2.42 -0.65
N ALA A 261 26.36 2.14 0.14
CA ALA A 261 26.52 0.82 0.76
C ALA A 261 25.42 0.53 1.78
N VAL A 262 24.97 1.55 2.53
CA VAL A 262 23.93 1.43 3.55
C VAL A 262 22.53 1.26 2.95
N GLY A 263 22.22 1.91 1.83
CA GLY A 263 20.94 1.73 1.13
C GLY A 263 20.74 0.33 0.54
N LYS A 264 21.81 -0.47 0.45
CA LYS A 264 21.72 -1.91 0.12
C LYS A 264 21.46 -2.80 1.33
N ARG A 265 21.68 -2.29 2.55
CA ARG A 265 21.50 -3.02 3.81
C ARG A 265 20.16 -2.76 4.47
N LEU A 266 19.57 -1.57 4.24
CA LEU A 266 18.30 -1.17 4.82
C LEU A 266 17.24 -0.90 3.74
N PRO A 267 15.99 -1.35 3.95
CA PRO A 267 14.88 -0.89 3.13
C PRO A 267 14.55 0.57 3.46
N PHE A 268 14.20 1.35 2.44
CA PHE A 268 13.74 2.72 2.59
C PHE A 268 12.72 3.07 1.51
N CYS A 269 11.88 4.05 1.76
CA CYS A 269 11.01 4.66 0.77
C CYS A 269 11.23 6.17 0.71
N GLY A 270 11.20 6.73 -0.50
CA GLY A 270 11.19 8.16 -0.74
C GLY A 270 9.80 8.58 -1.21
N ASN A 271 9.00 9.18 -0.34
CA ASN A 271 7.68 9.72 -0.66
C ASN A 271 7.66 11.20 -0.33
N ASP A 272 7.24 12.05 -1.28
CA ASP A 272 6.96 13.48 -1.05
C ASP A 272 8.02 14.18 -0.17
N VAL A 273 9.28 14.07 -0.62
CA VAL A 273 10.52 14.61 0.00
C VAL A 273 10.85 14.16 1.43
N PHE A 274 10.20 13.10 1.92
CA PHE A 274 10.63 12.33 3.09
C PHE A 274 11.28 11.01 2.67
N VAL A 275 12.36 10.66 3.36
CA VAL A 275 13.00 9.36 3.34
C VAL A 275 12.68 8.66 4.66
N ASP A 276 11.90 7.59 4.59
CA ASP A 276 11.55 6.74 5.73
C ASP A 276 12.29 5.40 5.64
N ILE A 277 12.70 4.87 6.78
CA ILE A 277 13.25 3.51 6.86
C ILE A 277 12.10 2.51 6.91
N GLY A 278 12.06 1.62 5.92
CA GLY A 278 10.94 0.73 5.64
C GLY A 278 10.11 1.22 4.46
N ASP A 279 9.02 0.50 4.20
CA ASP A 279 8.01 0.81 3.19
C ASP A 279 6.65 0.24 3.65
N LYS A 280 5.57 0.47 2.89
CA LYS A 280 4.23 0.00 3.27
C LYS A 280 4.13 -1.52 3.41
N SER A 281 4.96 -2.31 2.71
CA SER A 281 4.97 -3.77 2.87
C SER A 281 5.34 -4.18 4.29
N TRP A 282 6.31 -3.49 4.89
CA TRP A 282 6.73 -3.71 6.26
C TRP A 282 5.65 -3.34 7.27
N GLY A 283 4.86 -2.30 7.00
CA GLY A 283 3.68 -1.94 7.80
C GLY A 283 2.61 -3.02 7.75
N VAL A 284 2.31 -3.55 6.55
CA VAL A 284 1.35 -4.64 6.37
C VAL A 284 1.81 -5.93 7.06
N LEU A 285 3.08 -6.32 6.89
CA LEU A 285 3.68 -7.48 7.58
C LEU A 285 3.60 -7.34 9.10
N ALA A 286 3.84 -6.13 9.63
CA ALA A 286 3.70 -5.86 11.06
C ALA A 286 2.24 -6.03 11.53
N CYS A 287 1.25 -5.56 10.76
CA CYS A 287 -0.17 -5.81 11.06
C CYS A 287 -0.50 -7.31 11.05
N GLN A 288 -0.04 -8.03 10.03
CA GLN A 288 -0.21 -9.49 9.92
C GLN A 288 0.33 -10.22 11.15
N ARG A 289 1.57 -9.91 11.56
CA ARG A 289 2.19 -10.46 12.77
C ARG A 289 1.42 -10.08 14.02
N PHE A 290 1.08 -8.81 14.17
CA PHE A 290 0.40 -8.28 15.36
C PHE A 290 -0.94 -8.97 15.61
N PHE A 291 -1.70 -9.26 14.55
CA PHE A 291 -2.98 -9.96 14.64
C PHE A 291 -2.87 -11.49 14.69
N GLY A 292 -1.68 -12.05 14.95
CA GLY A 292 -1.48 -13.48 15.17
C GLY A 292 -0.87 -14.23 13.99
N GLY A 293 -0.22 -13.54 13.05
CA GLY A 293 0.44 -14.15 11.90
C GLY A 293 -0.52 -14.44 10.75
N ILE A 294 -1.37 -13.48 10.38
CA ILE A 294 -2.31 -13.61 9.26
C ILE A 294 -1.54 -13.68 7.94
N GLU A 295 -1.84 -14.66 7.11
CA GLU A 295 -1.14 -14.87 5.83
C GLU A 295 -1.51 -13.81 4.77
N GLY A 296 -0.59 -13.57 3.83
CA GLY A 296 -0.80 -12.65 2.70
C GLY A 296 -2.00 -13.02 1.82
N GLY A 297 -2.31 -14.31 1.67
CA GLY A 297 -3.49 -14.82 0.95
C GLY A 297 -4.82 -14.57 1.65
N LYS A 298 -4.80 -14.12 2.91
CA LYS A 298 -5.98 -13.73 3.69
C LYS A 298 -5.96 -12.24 4.08
N THR A 299 -5.04 -11.50 3.49
CA THR A 299 -4.84 -10.07 3.73
C THR A 299 -5.08 -9.30 2.44
N LEU A 300 -5.90 -8.26 2.50
CA LEU A 300 -6.09 -7.30 1.42
C LEU A 300 -5.55 -5.94 1.84
N HIS A 301 -4.68 -5.34 1.04
CA HIS A 301 -4.32 -3.94 1.16
C HIS A 301 -5.09 -3.09 0.15
N VAL A 302 -5.68 -1.99 0.61
CA VAL A 302 -6.39 -1.01 -0.21
C VAL A 302 -5.55 0.27 -0.22
N GLY A 303 -5.11 0.70 -1.40
CA GLY A 303 -4.24 1.86 -1.57
C GLY A 303 -4.27 2.45 -2.99
N ASP A 304 -3.77 3.67 -3.18
CA ASP A 304 -3.70 4.31 -4.49
C ASP A 304 -2.27 4.32 -5.07
N GLN A 305 -2.11 3.65 -6.22
CA GLN A 305 -0.83 3.55 -6.93
C GLN A 305 -0.59 4.68 -7.95
N PHE A 306 -1.57 5.56 -8.21
CA PHE A 306 -1.43 6.66 -9.17
C PHE A 306 -0.80 7.91 -8.57
N LEU A 307 -1.07 8.17 -7.29
CA LEU A 307 -0.71 9.42 -6.64
C LEU A 307 0.56 9.31 -5.77
N SER A 308 1.05 8.10 -5.53
CA SER A 308 2.31 7.87 -4.81
C SER A 308 3.53 8.10 -5.72
N ALA A 309 4.04 9.33 -5.74
CA ALA A 309 5.40 9.58 -6.21
C ALA A 309 6.37 8.74 -5.35
N GLY A 310 7.00 7.72 -5.94
CA GLY A 310 7.89 6.80 -5.20
C GLY A 310 7.39 5.37 -5.02
N ALA A 311 6.23 4.99 -5.56
CA ALA A 311 5.76 3.59 -5.63
C ALA A 311 5.63 2.88 -4.26
N ASN A 312 5.30 3.60 -3.18
CA ASN A 312 5.23 3.00 -1.85
C ASN A 312 4.06 2.01 -1.71
N ASP A 313 2.88 2.31 -2.27
CA ASP A 313 1.74 1.37 -2.30
C ASP A 313 2.02 0.14 -3.14
N PHE A 314 2.82 0.31 -4.19
CA PHE A 314 3.27 -0.81 -5.02
C PHE A 314 4.08 -1.83 -4.21
N LYS A 315 4.75 -1.42 -3.12
CA LYS A 315 5.48 -2.36 -2.25
C LYS A 315 4.54 -3.20 -1.40
N ALA A 316 3.33 -2.73 -1.05
CA ALA A 316 2.38 -3.51 -0.24
C ALA A 316 2.02 -4.87 -0.87
N ARG A 317 2.06 -4.97 -2.21
CA ARG A 317 1.86 -6.24 -2.95
C ARG A 317 2.93 -7.30 -2.68
N LEU A 318 4.05 -6.92 -2.06
CA LEU A 318 5.08 -7.85 -1.61
C LEU A 318 4.69 -8.57 -0.31
N ALA A 319 3.68 -8.08 0.41
CA ALA A 319 3.23 -8.65 1.69
C ALA A 319 1.84 -9.30 1.62
N CYS A 320 0.99 -8.87 0.69
CA CYS A 320 -0.39 -9.33 0.60
C CYS A 320 -1.02 -9.06 -0.77
N THR A 321 -2.29 -9.44 -0.94
CA THR A 321 -3.09 -9.03 -2.09
C THR A 321 -3.43 -7.53 -2.04
N THR A 322 -3.54 -6.87 -3.18
CA THR A 322 -3.81 -5.41 -3.26
C THR A 322 -4.97 -5.10 -4.19
N ALA A 323 -5.80 -4.10 -3.87
CA ALA A 323 -6.87 -3.59 -4.73
C ALA A 323 -7.01 -2.06 -4.69
#